data_AF-A0A288Z4X1-F1
#
_entry.id   AF-A0A288Z4X1-F1
#
_cell.length_a   1.000
_cell.length_b   1.000
_cell.length_c   1.000
_cell.angle_alpha   90.00
_cell.angle_beta   90.00
_cell.angle_gamma   90.00
#
_symmetry.space_group_name_H-M   'P 1'
#
loop_
_entity.id
_entity.type
_entity.pdbx_description
1 polymer ?
#
loop_
_entity_poly.entity_id
_entity_poly.type
_entity_poly.pdbx_seq_one_letter_code
_entity_poly.pdbx_strand_id
1 'polypeptide(L)'
;MPPSGLRLLLPLVLPLLWLLLLAPGRPAAGLSTCKTIDMELVKRKRIEAIRGQILSKLRLASPPSQGDVPPGPLPEAVLALYNSTRDRVAGESAEPEPEPEADYYAKEVTRVLMVDPGNNKESRHSVYMFFNSTELREAVPEPWLLSRAELRLQRLKQQQEQHVELYQRYSNDSWRYLSNRLLAPSNTAEWLSFDVTGVVRQWLSQG
;
A
#
# COMPACT_ATOMS: atom_id res chain seq x y z
N MET A 1 70.22 -40.02 47.69
CA MET A 1 68.92 -40.66 47.96
C MET A 1 67.80 -39.68 47.57
N PRO A 2 67.28 -39.75 46.33
CA PRO A 2 66.08 -39.01 45.93
C PRO A 2 64.80 -39.81 46.26
N PRO A 3 63.66 -39.15 46.55
CA PRO A 3 62.49 -39.78 47.14
C PRO A 3 61.59 -40.53 46.14
N SER A 4 60.97 -41.58 46.67
CA SER A 4 60.21 -42.64 46.01
C SER A 4 58.76 -42.30 45.62
N GLY A 5 58.44 -41.04 45.29
CA GLY A 5 57.04 -40.60 45.11
C GLY A 5 56.48 -40.59 43.69
N LEU A 6 57.34 -40.53 42.65
CA LEU A 6 56.90 -40.17 41.28
C LEU A 6 56.85 -41.33 40.27
N ARG A 7 57.28 -42.54 40.63
CA ARG A 7 57.31 -43.68 39.69
C ARG A 7 56.02 -44.50 39.63
N LEU A 8 55.09 -44.31 40.57
CA LEU A 8 53.80 -45.04 40.59
C LEU A 8 52.66 -44.32 39.88
N LEU A 9 52.78 -43.02 39.58
CA LEU A 9 51.72 -42.27 38.89
C LEU A 9 51.79 -42.44 37.37
N LEU A 10 52.99 -42.64 36.80
CA LEU A 10 53.18 -42.75 35.36
C LEU A 10 52.46 -43.95 34.69
N PRO A 11 52.46 -45.18 35.25
CA PRO A 11 51.78 -46.31 34.63
C PRO A 11 50.26 -46.28 34.81
N LEU A 12 49.73 -45.43 35.69
CA LEU A 12 48.29 -45.24 35.88
C LEU A 12 47.74 -44.07 35.06
N VAL A 13 48.55 -43.02 34.86
CA VAL A 13 48.16 -41.82 34.09
C VAL A 13 48.14 -42.12 32.59
N LEU A 14 49.07 -42.93 32.06
CA LEU A 14 49.08 -43.30 30.65
C LEU A 14 47.80 -44.03 30.18
N PRO A 15 47.34 -45.11 30.85
CA PRO A 15 46.11 -45.79 30.42
C PRO A 15 44.87 -44.93 30.66
N LEU A 16 44.86 -44.07 31.68
CA LEU A 16 43.76 -43.13 31.93
C LEU A 16 43.67 -42.05 30.84
N LEU A 17 44.83 -41.53 30.39
CA LEU A 17 44.93 -40.59 29.28
C LEU A 17 44.52 -41.25 27.97
N TRP A 18 44.95 -42.50 27.75
CA TRP A 18 44.55 -43.27 26.57
C TRP A 18 43.04 -43.57 26.58
N LEU A 19 42.44 -43.87 27.74
CA LEU A 19 40.99 -44.02 27.90
C LEU A 19 40.23 -42.71 27.62
N LEU A 20 40.81 -41.56 28.00
CA LEU A 20 40.26 -40.24 27.66
C LEU A 20 40.37 -39.91 26.16
N LEU A 21 41.46 -40.31 25.49
CA LEU A 21 41.65 -40.12 24.05
C LEU A 21 40.84 -41.09 23.19
N LEU A 22 40.55 -42.30 23.69
CA LEU A 22 39.74 -43.31 23.02
C LEU A 22 38.25 -43.23 23.35
N ALA A 23 37.83 -42.34 24.26
CA ALA A 23 36.43 -42.06 24.45
C ALA A 23 35.88 -41.45 23.16
N PRO A 24 35.01 -42.14 22.40
CA PRO A 24 34.37 -41.52 21.25
C PRO A 24 33.62 -40.32 21.78
N GLY A 25 34.03 -39.12 21.36
CA GLY A 25 33.34 -37.89 21.70
C GLY A 25 31.88 -38.11 21.36
N ARG A 26 31.04 -38.21 22.40
CA ARG A 26 29.59 -38.28 22.19
C ARG A 26 29.29 -37.04 21.36
N PRO A 27 28.76 -37.17 20.12
CA PRO A 27 28.23 -36.00 19.46
C PRO A 27 27.23 -35.42 20.45
N ALA A 28 27.52 -34.21 20.94
CA ALA A 28 26.50 -33.40 21.57
C ALA A 28 25.44 -33.29 20.48
N ALA A 29 24.39 -34.11 20.59
CA ALA A 29 23.24 -33.99 19.75
C ALA A 29 22.79 -32.56 19.97
N GLY A 30 23.06 -31.69 19.00
CA GLY A 30 22.56 -30.34 19.03
C GLY A 30 21.07 -30.49 19.27
N LEU A 31 20.60 -30.07 20.44
CA LEU A 31 19.18 -30.02 20.75
C LEU A 31 18.61 -28.98 19.79
N SER A 32 18.27 -29.41 18.58
CA SER A 32 17.57 -28.62 17.60
C SER A 32 16.19 -28.38 18.20
N THR A 33 16.05 -27.23 18.85
CA THR A 33 14.81 -26.74 19.46
C THR A 33 13.79 -26.28 18.41
N CYS A 34 14.10 -26.47 17.12
CA CYS A 34 13.17 -26.23 16.02
C CYS A 34 12.08 -27.29 16.01
N LYS A 35 10.99 -27.02 16.74
CA LYS A 35 9.73 -27.73 16.62
C LYS A 35 9.34 -27.73 15.13
N THR A 36 9.07 -28.90 14.56
CA THR A 36 8.50 -29.01 13.22
C THR A 36 7.13 -28.32 13.24
N ILE A 37 7.05 -27.14 12.61
CA ILE A 37 5.80 -26.39 12.49
C ILE A 37 5.04 -26.94 11.29
N ASP A 38 3.82 -27.39 11.52
CA ASP A 38 2.88 -27.71 10.46
C ASP A 38 2.43 -26.41 9.79
N MET A 39 3.03 -26.11 8.65
CA MET A 39 2.72 -24.94 7.85
C MET A 39 1.27 -24.92 7.39
N GLU A 40 0.63 -26.08 7.23
CA GLU A 40 -0.76 -26.17 6.81
C GLU A 40 -1.71 -25.69 7.90
N LEU A 41 -1.41 -26.02 9.15
CA LEU A 41 -2.13 -25.50 10.31
C LEU A 41 -1.93 -23.98 10.48
N VAL A 42 -0.72 -23.47 10.24
CA VAL A 42 -0.46 -22.01 10.26
C VAL A 42 -1.25 -21.29 9.17
N LYS A 43 -1.25 -21.83 7.95
CA LYS A 43 -2.03 -21.26 6.84
C LYS A 43 -3.52 -21.25 7.16
N ARG A 44 -4.08 -22.34 7.70
CA ARG A 44 -5.51 -22.40 8.09
C ARG A 44 -5.86 -21.35 9.15
N LYS A 45 -5.04 -21.20 10.20
CA LYS A 45 -5.23 -20.15 11.20
C LYS A 45 -5.18 -18.75 10.59
N ARG A 46 -4.25 -18.53 9.65
CA ARG A 46 -4.14 -17.26 8.93
C ARG A 46 -5.36 -16.98 8.05
N ILE A 47 -5.91 -17.99 7.37
CA ILE A 47 -7.13 -17.84 6.55
C ILE A 47 -8.30 -17.41 7.44
N GLU A 48 -8.50 -18.04 8.59
CA GLU A 48 -9.61 -17.67 9.49
C GLU A 48 -9.44 -16.26 10.07
N ALA A 49 -8.20 -15.88 10.41
CA ALA A 49 -7.89 -14.52 10.85
C ALA A 49 -8.17 -13.48 9.74
N ILE A 50 -7.76 -13.77 8.50
CA ILE A 50 -8.01 -12.88 7.35
C ILE A 50 -9.51 -12.78 7.05
N ARG A 51 -10.27 -13.88 7.16
CA ARG A 51 -11.73 -13.85 7.01
C ARG A 51 -12.36 -12.88 7.99
N GLY A 52 -12.02 -12.99 9.28
CA GLY A 52 -12.50 -12.07 10.31
C GLY A 52 -12.06 -10.63 10.06
N GLN A 53 -10.82 -10.43 9.61
CA GLN A 53 -10.29 -9.11 9.27
C GLN A 53 -11.06 -8.45 8.11
N ILE A 54 -11.34 -9.17 7.03
CA ILE A 54 -12.10 -8.63 5.89
C ILE A 54 -13.51 -8.22 6.33
N LEU A 55 -14.21 -9.10 7.04
CA LEU A 55 -15.56 -8.84 7.54
C LEU A 55 -15.59 -7.63 8.50
N SER A 56 -14.62 -7.57 9.42
CA SER A 56 -14.48 -6.44 10.36
C SER A 56 -14.21 -5.12 9.65
N LYS A 57 -13.31 -5.10 8.65
CA LYS A 57 -13.03 -3.91 7.84
C LYS A 57 -14.26 -3.42 7.07
N LEU A 58 -15.07 -4.34 6.55
CA LEU A 58 -16.31 -4.04 5.82
C LEU A 58 -17.51 -3.78 6.75
N ARG A 59 -17.34 -3.91 8.07
CA ARG A 59 -18.42 -3.83 9.07
C ARG A 59 -19.57 -4.82 8.82
N LEU A 60 -19.22 -6.03 8.36
CA LEU A 60 -20.16 -7.11 8.11
C LEU A 60 -20.02 -8.20 9.16
N ALA A 61 -21.14 -8.70 9.70
CA ALA A 61 -21.13 -9.84 10.63
C ALA A 61 -20.91 -11.18 9.89
N SER A 62 -21.41 -11.27 8.65
CA SER A 62 -21.30 -12.44 7.78
C SER A 62 -21.21 -12.00 6.31
N PRO A 63 -20.76 -12.87 5.40
CA PRO A 63 -20.78 -12.58 3.96
C PRO A 63 -22.19 -12.21 3.48
N PRO A 64 -22.34 -11.20 2.60
CA PRO A 64 -23.64 -10.80 2.08
C PRO A 64 -24.19 -11.85 1.10
N SER A 65 -25.51 -11.93 0.96
CA SER A 65 -26.17 -12.81 0.01
C SER A 65 -25.85 -12.40 -1.43
N GLN A 66 -25.53 -13.38 -2.28
CA GLN A 66 -25.26 -13.14 -3.70
C GLN A 66 -26.48 -13.31 -4.61
N GLY A 67 -27.68 -13.54 -4.02
CA GLY A 67 -28.91 -13.84 -4.77
C GLY A 67 -29.34 -12.75 -5.74
N ASP A 68 -29.09 -11.48 -5.40
CA ASP A 68 -29.48 -10.32 -6.21
C ASP A 68 -28.38 -9.82 -7.14
N VAL A 69 -27.22 -10.50 -7.16
CA VAL A 69 -26.08 -10.10 -8.00
C VAL A 69 -26.36 -10.56 -9.43
N PRO A 70 -26.42 -9.64 -10.42
CA PRO A 70 -26.68 -10.02 -11.79
C PRO A 70 -25.54 -10.91 -12.31
N PRO A 71 -25.86 -12.04 -12.97
CA PRO A 71 -24.85 -12.90 -13.56
C PRO A 71 -24.25 -12.21 -14.80
N GLY A 72 -22.95 -12.40 -15.02
CA GLY A 72 -22.26 -11.90 -16.21
C GLY A 72 -21.03 -11.06 -15.90
N PRO A 73 -20.47 -10.38 -16.92
CA PRO A 73 -19.31 -9.52 -16.73
C PRO A 73 -19.67 -8.29 -15.89
N LEU A 74 -18.71 -7.82 -15.09
CA LEU A 74 -18.86 -6.58 -14.35
C LEU A 74 -18.95 -5.38 -15.33
N PRO A 75 -19.73 -4.33 -14.99
CA PRO A 75 -19.78 -3.12 -15.80
C PRO A 75 -18.39 -2.51 -16.01
N GLU A 76 -18.15 -1.97 -17.20
CA GLU A 76 -16.86 -1.37 -17.58
C GLU A 76 -16.47 -0.24 -16.62
N ALA A 77 -17.42 0.57 -16.17
CA ALA A 77 -17.17 1.64 -15.21
C ALA A 77 -16.58 1.13 -13.88
N VAL A 78 -17.04 -0.02 -13.39
CA VAL A 78 -16.53 -0.67 -12.17
C VAL A 78 -15.14 -1.24 -12.40
N LEU A 79 -14.92 -1.90 -13.54
CA LEU A 79 -13.60 -2.42 -13.91
C LEU A 79 -12.57 -1.31 -14.07
N ALA A 80 -12.94 -0.19 -14.68
CA ALA A 80 -12.07 0.96 -14.85
C ALA A 80 -11.69 1.62 -13.52
N LEU A 81 -12.63 1.69 -12.56
CA LEU A 81 -12.40 2.17 -11.20
C LEU A 81 -11.48 1.24 -10.40
N TYR A 82 -11.69 -0.08 -10.53
CA TYR A 82 -10.83 -1.07 -9.92
C TYR A 82 -9.40 -0.99 -10.47
N ASN A 83 -9.25 -0.89 -11.79
CA ASN A 83 -7.95 -0.78 -12.45
C ASN A 83 -7.20 0.50 -12.02
N SER A 84 -7.87 1.66 -11.97
CA SER A 84 -7.23 2.90 -11.50
C SER A 84 -6.76 2.78 -10.04
N THR A 85 -7.52 2.08 -9.19
CA THR A 85 -7.15 1.85 -7.79
C THR A 85 -5.97 0.90 -7.67
N ARG A 86 -5.95 -0.18 -8.46
CA ARG A 86 -4.85 -1.15 -8.49
C ARG A 86 -3.55 -0.51 -8.99
N ASP A 87 -3.62 0.26 -10.06
CA ASP A 87 -2.45 0.89 -10.66
C ASP A 87 -1.80 1.92 -9.70
N ARG A 88 -2.58 2.51 -8.78
CA ARG A 88 -2.06 3.31 -7.65
C ARG A 88 -1.20 2.48 -6.70
N VAL A 89 -1.70 1.31 -6.31
CA VAL A 89 -1.06 0.43 -5.32
C VAL A 89 0.20 -0.24 -5.89
N ALA A 90 0.23 -0.45 -7.21
CA ALA A 90 1.34 -1.10 -7.90
C ALA A 90 2.42 -0.13 -8.44
N GLY A 91 2.17 1.18 -8.51
CA GLY A 91 3.09 2.18 -9.07
C GLY A 91 4.16 2.67 -8.08
N GLU A 92 5.35 3.01 -8.60
CA GLU A 92 6.52 3.55 -7.86
C GLU A 92 6.30 4.92 -7.18
N SER A 93 5.12 5.53 -7.31
CA SER A 93 4.71 6.72 -6.54
C SER A 93 4.15 6.38 -5.15
N ALA A 94 4.28 5.13 -4.70
CA ALA A 94 4.13 4.76 -3.30
C ALA A 94 5.32 5.27 -2.47
N GLU A 95 5.58 6.58 -2.51
CA GLU A 95 6.12 7.23 -1.33
C GLU A 95 5.15 6.87 -0.20
N PRO A 96 5.60 6.24 0.88
CA PRO A 96 4.78 6.05 2.07
C PRO A 96 4.53 7.45 2.63
N GLU A 97 3.54 8.16 2.09
CA GLU A 97 3.08 9.39 2.69
C GLU A 97 2.74 9.08 4.15
N PRO A 98 3.06 9.99 5.09
CA PRO A 98 2.67 9.84 6.48
C PRO A 98 1.15 9.81 6.53
N GLU A 99 0.57 8.61 6.47
CA GLU A 99 -0.86 8.40 6.57
C GLU A 99 -1.31 8.99 7.92
N PRO A 100 -2.22 9.99 7.95
CA PRO A 100 -2.99 10.19 9.16
C PRO A 100 -3.66 8.85 9.45
N GLU A 101 -3.52 8.34 10.69
CA GLU A 101 -4.00 7.04 11.17
C GLU A 101 -5.15 6.50 10.31
N ALA A 102 -4.82 5.71 9.27
CA ALA A 102 -5.83 5.34 8.29
C ALA A 102 -6.88 4.52 9.03
N ASP A 103 -8.11 5.06 9.07
CA ASP A 103 -9.23 4.44 9.75
C ASP A 103 -9.26 2.95 9.40
N TYR A 104 -9.27 2.11 10.43
CA TYR A 104 -9.18 0.65 10.26
C TYR A 104 -10.20 0.09 9.26
N TYR A 105 -11.34 0.75 9.12
CA TYR A 105 -12.45 0.36 8.25
C TYR A 105 -12.19 0.67 6.77
N ALA A 106 -12.84 -0.11 5.90
CA ALA A 106 -12.77 0.11 4.46
C ALA A 106 -13.34 1.48 4.08
N LYS A 107 -12.79 2.04 2.99
CA LYS A 107 -13.25 3.28 2.37
C LYS A 107 -13.88 2.94 1.03
N GLU A 108 -15.04 3.53 0.76
CA GLU A 108 -15.65 3.47 -0.55
C GLU A 108 -14.80 4.29 -1.52
N VAL A 109 -14.58 3.75 -2.72
CA VAL A 109 -13.82 4.42 -3.77
C VAL A 109 -14.80 4.83 -4.85
N THR A 110 -14.82 6.11 -5.17
CA THR A 110 -15.63 6.69 -6.24
C THR A 110 -14.74 7.52 -7.17
N ARG A 111 -15.19 7.75 -8.41
CA ARG A 111 -14.51 8.64 -9.36
C ARG A 111 -15.52 9.57 -10.00
N VAL A 112 -15.12 10.82 -10.18
CA VAL A 112 -15.89 11.84 -10.90
C VAL A 112 -15.03 12.33 -12.05
N LEU A 113 -15.60 12.37 -13.25
CA LEU A 113 -14.91 12.83 -14.44
C LEU A 113 -14.96 14.36 -14.51
N MET A 114 -13.99 14.95 -15.21
CA MET A 114 -14.05 16.38 -15.50
C MET A 114 -15.18 16.68 -16.49
N VAL A 115 -15.72 17.89 -16.38
CA VAL A 115 -16.66 18.44 -17.35
C VAL A 115 -15.90 18.82 -18.62
N ASP A 116 -16.47 18.49 -19.77
CA ASP A 116 -15.92 18.92 -21.06
C ASP A 116 -15.92 20.46 -21.15
N PRO A 117 -14.75 21.11 -21.27
CA PRO A 117 -14.65 22.58 -21.22
C PRO A 117 -15.19 23.27 -22.48
N GLY A 118 -15.62 22.51 -23.50
CA GLY A 118 -15.95 23.02 -24.83
C GLY A 118 -14.76 23.69 -25.53
N ASN A 119 -15.00 24.37 -26.65
CA ASN A 119 -13.96 24.96 -27.51
C ASN A 119 -13.21 26.18 -26.91
N ASN A 120 -13.57 26.68 -25.72
CA ASN A 120 -13.33 28.08 -25.38
C ASN A 120 -12.36 28.37 -24.22
N LYS A 121 -11.61 27.38 -23.71
CA LYS A 121 -10.74 27.61 -22.54
C LYS A 121 -9.43 26.84 -22.57
N GLU A 122 -8.77 26.78 -23.73
CA GLU A 122 -7.37 26.35 -23.81
C GLU A 122 -6.45 27.56 -23.96
N SER A 123 -5.51 27.69 -23.03
CA SER A 123 -4.41 28.65 -23.15
C SER A 123 -3.14 27.89 -23.49
N ARG A 124 -2.22 28.49 -24.26
CA ARG A 124 -1.01 27.79 -24.76
C ARG A 124 -0.17 27.08 -23.69
N HIS A 125 -0.23 27.54 -22.43
CA HIS A 125 0.57 27.01 -21.33
C HIS A 125 -0.26 26.58 -20.12
N SER A 126 -1.60 26.56 -20.23
CA SER A 126 -2.47 26.21 -19.10
C SER A 126 -3.68 25.43 -19.56
N VAL A 127 -3.95 24.34 -18.84
CA VAL A 127 -5.09 23.45 -19.01
C VAL A 127 -6.04 23.66 -17.84
N TYR A 128 -7.31 23.89 -18.14
CA TYR A 128 -8.34 24.12 -17.13
C TYR A 128 -9.24 22.89 -16.99
N MET A 129 -9.36 22.38 -15.77
CA MET A 129 -10.17 21.21 -15.43
C MET A 129 -11.29 21.66 -14.51
N PHE A 130 -12.53 21.44 -14.92
CA PHE A 130 -13.72 21.78 -14.14
C PHE A 130 -14.43 20.51 -13.71
N PHE A 131 -15.00 20.53 -12.51
CA PHE A 131 -15.75 19.42 -11.94
C PHE A 131 -17.12 19.92 -11.50
N ASN A 132 -18.13 19.07 -11.67
CA ASN A 132 -19.48 19.38 -11.22
C ASN A 132 -19.57 19.16 -9.70
N SER A 133 -19.95 20.20 -8.96
CA SER A 133 -20.07 20.12 -7.50
C SER A 133 -21.24 19.26 -7.04
N THR A 134 -22.28 19.07 -7.87
CA THR A 134 -23.38 18.18 -7.53
C THR A 134 -22.94 16.72 -7.59
N GLU A 135 -22.23 16.31 -8.64
CA GLU A 135 -21.69 14.95 -8.78
C GLU A 135 -20.68 14.61 -7.69
N LEU A 136 -19.86 15.58 -7.26
CA LEU A 136 -18.95 15.39 -6.12
C LEU A 136 -19.70 15.10 -4.82
N ARG A 137 -20.88 15.69 -4.61
CA ARG A 137 -21.71 15.43 -3.41
C ARG A 137 -22.51 14.17 -3.51
N GLU A 138 -22.96 13.80 -4.69
CA GLU A 138 -23.56 12.48 -4.91
C GLU A 138 -22.55 11.37 -4.60
N ALA A 139 -21.29 11.56 -5.00
CA ALA A 139 -20.20 10.63 -4.70
C ALA A 139 -19.76 10.67 -3.22
N VAL A 140 -19.79 11.84 -2.57
CA VAL A 140 -19.42 12.03 -1.17
C VAL A 140 -20.44 12.95 -0.50
N PRO A 141 -21.50 12.39 0.12
CA PRO A 141 -22.61 13.19 0.66
C PRO A 141 -22.19 14.19 1.72
N GLU A 142 -21.24 13.80 2.57
CA GLU A 142 -20.81 14.60 3.72
C GLU A 142 -19.30 14.84 3.71
N PRO A 143 -18.82 16.08 3.94
CA PRO A 143 -17.40 16.42 3.81
C PRO A 143 -16.46 15.63 4.72
N TRP A 144 -16.91 15.19 5.90
CA TRP A 144 -16.10 14.43 6.85
C TRP A 144 -15.95 12.94 6.48
N LEU A 145 -16.78 12.41 5.58
CA LEU A 145 -16.63 11.05 5.06
C LEU A 145 -15.45 10.94 4.09
N LEU A 146 -15.04 12.07 3.50
CA LEU A 146 -13.91 12.12 2.58
C LEU A 146 -12.59 11.82 3.29
N SER A 147 -12.00 10.65 3.07
CA SER A 147 -10.68 10.32 3.61
C SER A 147 -9.53 10.83 2.74
N ARG A 148 -9.64 10.70 1.42
CA ARG A 148 -8.61 11.10 0.44
C ARG A 148 -9.25 11.45 -0.90
N ALA A 149 -8.72 12.48 -1.56
CA ALA A 149 -9.07 12.82 -2.94
C ALA A 149 -7.81 13.09 -3.76
N GLU A 150 -7.76 12.53 -4.96
CA GLU A 150 -6.64 12.69 -5.89
C GLU A 150 -7.13 13.17 -7.25
N LEU A 151 -6.47 14.20 -7.79
CA LEU A 151 -6.62 14.61 -9.18
C LEU A 151 -5.68 13.76 -10.04
N ARG A 152 -6.24 13.02 -11.01
CA ARG A 152 -5.47 12.15 -11.89
C ARG A 152 -5.50 12.59 -13.34
N LEU A 153 -4.33 12.56 -13.95
CA LEU A 153 -4.07 13.04 -15.29
C LEU A 153 -3.28 12.00 -16.07
N GLN A 154 -3.67 11.76 -17.32
CA GLN A 154 -2.88 10.93 -18.21
C GLN A 154 -1.91 11.83 -18.98
N ARG A 155 -0.63 11.78 -18.61
CA ARG A 155 0.43 12.45 -19.34
C ARG A 155 0.71 11.67 -20.61
N LEU A 156 0.66 12.36 -21.76
CA LEU A 156 1.07 11.79 -23.04
C LEU A 156 2.61 11.74 -23.14
N LYS A 157 3.11 11.01 -24.14
CA LYS A 157 4.55 10.86 -24.38
C LYS A 157 5.20 12.22 -24.58
N GLN A 158 6.32 12.47 -23.90
CA GLN A 158 6.99 13.76 -23.94
C GLN A 158 8.50 13.59 -23.83
N GLN A 159 9.23 14.16 -24.79
CA GLN A 159 10.70 14.01 -24.90
C GLN A 159 11.47 15.06 -24.11
N GLN A 160 10.79 16.09 -23.59
CA GLN A 160 11.40 17.19 -22.89
C GLN A 160 10.95 17.22 -21.42
N GLU A 161 11.87 17.58 -20.54
CA GLU A 161 11.54 17.84 -19.14
C GLU A 161 10.58 19.04 -19.03
N GLN A 162 9.59 18.94 -18.15
CA GLN A 162 8.64 20.02 -17.92
C GLN A 162 8.38 20.19 -16.42
N HIS A 163 8.42 21.42 -15.96
CA HIS A 163 7.95 21.78 -14.63
C HIS A 163 6.49 22.22 -14.71
N VAL A 164 5.60 21.57 -13.95
CA VAL A 164 4.18 21.89 -13.90
C VAL A 164 3.78 22.35 -12.51
N GLU A 165 2.80 23.25 -12.47
CA GLU A 165 2.23 23.79 -11.25
C GLU A 165 0.71 23.58 -11.26
N LEU A 166 0.15 23.19 -10.13
CA LEU A 166 -1.27 22.99 -9.93
C LEU A 166 -1.85 24.14 -9.12
N TYR A 167 -2.98 24.66 -9.60
CA TYR A 167 -3.70 25.76 -8.98
C TYR A 167 -5.17 25.39 -8.74
N GLN A 168 -5.74 25.92 -7.67
CA GLN A 168 -7.18 25.91 -7.40
C GLN A 168 -7.78 27.27 -7.76
N ARG A 169 -8.98 27.27 -8.34
CA ARG A 169 -9.80 28.48 -8.47
C ARG A 169 -10.28 28.93 -7.08
N TYR A 170 -9.85 30.11 -6.63
CA TYR A 170 -10.22 30.65 -5.31
C TYR A 170 -11.37 31.65 -5.39
N SER A 171 -11.34 32.55 -6.37
CA SER A 171 -12.46 33.43 -6.70
C SER A 171 -12.75 33.37 -8.20
N ASN A 172 -13.69 34.18 -8.70
CA ASN A 172 -14.04 34.14 -10.12
C ASN A 172 -12.83 34.38 -11.03
N ASP A 173 -11.88 35.22 -10.60
CA ASP A 173 -10.73 35.67 -11.39
C ASP A 173 -9.37 35.40 -10.72
N SER A 174 -9.33 34.68 -9.59
CA SER A 174 -8.08 34.39 -8.87
C SER A 174 -7.81 32.91 -8.70
N TRP A 175 -6.52 32.57 -8.78
CA TRP A 175 -5.98 31.22 -8.68
C TRP A 175 -5.05 31.14 -7.47
N ARG A 176 -5.16 30.06 -6.70
CA ARG A 176 -4.32 29.78 -5.55
C ARG A 176 -3.41 28.59 -5.86
N TYR A 177 -2.11 28.77 -5.69
CA TYR A 177 -1.12 27.71 -5.84
C TYR A 177 -1.39 26.56 -4.85
N LEU A 178 -1.25 25.32 -5.32
CA LEU A 178 -1.36 24.11 -4.49
C LEU A 178 -0.01 23.38 -4.38
N SER A 179 0.53 22.95 -5.52
CA SER A 179 1.70 22.08 -5.59
C SER A 179 2.40 22.22 -6.93
N ASN A 180 3.63 21.76 -7.02
CA ASN A 180 4.37 21.65 -8.28
C ASN A 180 4.92 20.23 -8.47
N ARG A 181 5.33 19.91 -9.70
CA ARG A 181 6.01 18.66 -10.02
C ARG A 181 6.92 18.83 -11.21
N LEU A 182 8.17 18.38 -11.07
CA LEU A 182 9.08 18.21 -12.20
C LEU A 182 8.79 16.89 -12.90
N LEU A 183 8.56 16.95 -14.21
CA LEU A 183 8.23 15.81 -15.05
C LEU A 183 9.43 15.48 -15.93
N ALA A 184 10.07 14.35 -15.65
CA ALA A 184 11.14 13.82 -16.49
C ALA A 184 10.59 13.40 -17.88
N PRO A 185 11.44 13.44 -18.93
CA PRO A 185 11.09 12.90 -20.24
C PRO A 185 10.65 11.45 -20.17
N SER A 186 9.64 11.08 -20.96
CA SER A 186 9.18 9.69 -21.08
C SER A 186 8.62 9.35 -22.45
N ASN A 187 8.91 8.11 -22.85
CA ASN A 187 8.45 7.50 -24.10
C ASN A 187 7.09 6.80 -23.97
N THR A 188 6.54 6.74 -22.76
CA THR A 188 5.27 6.07 -22.44
C THR A 188 4.26 7.06 -21.87
N ALA A 189 2.97 6.79 -22.09
CA ALA A 189 1.93 7.54 -21.40
C ALA A 189 1.94 7.12 -19.92
N GLU A 190 1.84 8.09 -19.03
CA GLU A 190 1.96 7.87 -17.59
C GLU A 190 0.82 8.53 -16.83
N TRP A 191 0.40 7.90 -15.74
CA TRP A 191 -0.59 8.49 -14.84
C TRP A 191 0.11 9.37 -13.80
N LEU A 192 -0.29 10.63 -13.77
CA LEU A 192 0.07 11.57 -12.72
C LEU A 192 -1.07 11.64 -11.70
N SER A 193 -0.72 11.69 -10.42
CA SER A 193 -1.68 11.92 -9.32
C SER A 193 -1.23 13.09 -8.45
N PHE A 194 -2.17 13.96 -8.08
CA PHE A 194 -1.96 15.06 -7.13
C PHE A 194 -2.94 14.93 -5.97
N ASP A 195 -2.47 14.98 -4.72
CA ASP A 195 -3.37 15.01 -3.56
C ASP A 195 -4.08 16.37 -3.51
N VAL A 196 -5.41 16.32 -3.57
CA VAL A 196 -6.30 17.49 -3.51
C VAL A 196 -7.36 17.32 -2.42
N THR A 197 -7.09 16.46 -1.42
CA THR A 197 -8.02 16.09 -0.35
C THR A 197 -8.57 17.31 0.37
N GLY A 198 -7.69 18.24 0.77
CA GLY A 198 -8.11 19.48 1.45
C GLY A 198 -8.98 20.38 0.58
N VAL A 199 -8.68 20.44 -0.72
CA VAL A 199 -9.41 21.26 -1.70
C VAL A 199 -10.81 20.72 -1.95
N VAL A 200 -10.93 19.42 -2.20
CA VAL A 200 -12.22 18.77 -2.44
C VAL A 200 -13.08 18.82 -1.18
N ARG A 201 -12.48 18.62 0.01
CA ARG A 201 -13.19 18.81 1.29
C ARG A 201 -13.75 20.21 1.43
N GLN A 202 -12.99 21.24 1.05
CA GLN A 202 -13.47 22.63 1.07
C GLN A 202 -14.66 22.82 0.12
N TRP A 203 -14.61 22.25 -1.09
CA TRP A 203 -15.71 22.35 -2.06
C TRP A 203 -17.00 21.70 -1.56
N LEU A 204 -16.90 20.53 -0.92
CA LEU A 204 -18.06 19.84 -0.33
C LEU A 204 -18.70 20.66 0.80
N SER A 205 -17.90 21.39 1.58
CA SER A 205 -18.39 22.24 2.68
C SER A 205 -18.99 23.58 2.25
N GLN A 206 -18.76 24.03 1.01
CA GLN A 206 -18.99 25.42 0.59
C GLN A 206 -20.25 25.68 -0.23
N GLY A 207 -21.12 24.70 -0.47
CA GLY A 207 -22.41 25.06 -1.09
C GLY A 207 -23.55 24.19 -0.67
#